data_AF-A0AA41X881-F1
#
_entry.id   AF-A0AA41X881-F1
#
_cell.length_a   1.000
_cell.length_b   1.000
_cell.length_c   1.000
_cell.angle_alpha   90.00
_cell.angle_beta   90.00
_cell.angle_gamma   90.00
#
_symmetry.space_group_name_H-M   'P 1'
#
loop_
_entity.id
_entity.type
_entity.pdbx_description
1 polymer ?
#
loop_
_entity_poly.entity_id
_entity_poly.type
_entity_poly.pdbx_seq_one_letter_code
_entity_poly.pdbx_strand_id
1 'polypeptide(L)'
;MKNSKESGMTLVEVLASVTILAVLALGMLSIFPKALSFTKASQLKTVAINLARGALQYMNKQDYDLLTGYRDAAGGRPAVLSGAESCTAQQTVLLDGKSVTSPLFPNADSCTKLLEPTINNTMYKNKQVLLFFMPLDWTATASQQVLQSIRSIHSKTDTGELAKQLASMEHAPVQSAQPTLEVLAYVDLNLDDKQPGVLLKGGVAHESLR
;
A
#
# COMPACT_ATOMS: atom_id res chain seq x y z
N MET A 1 -16.65 4.32 74.98
CA MET A 1 -16.73 4.60 73.54
C MET A 1 -15.45 5.35 73.17
N LYS A 2 -14.61 4.78 72.30
CA LYS A 2 -13.28 5.32 71.96
C LYS A 2 -13.46 6.26 70.77
N ASN A 3 -13.38 7.57 71.00
CA ASN A 3 -13.47 8.57 69.93
C ASN A 3 -12.20 8.49 69.07
N SER A 4 -12.35 8.04 67.83
CA SER A 4 -11.36 8.16 66.77
C SER A 4 -11.14 9.64 66.49
N LYS A 5 -9.93 10.15 66.75
CA LYS A 5 -9.51 11.48 66.29
C LYS A 5 -9.36 11.42 64.77
N GLU A 6 -10.31 11.98 64.04
CA GLU A 6 -10.12 12.24 62.61
C GLU A 6 -9.18 13.43 62.44
N SER A 7 -7.93 13.17 62.05
CA SER A 7 -6.97 14.21 61.69
C SER A 7 -7.20 14.59 60.24
N GLY A 8 -7.64 15.82 59.98
CA GLY A 8 -7.74 16.37 58.62
C GLY A 8 -6.36 16.60 57.99
N MET A 9 -6.28 16.61 56.66
CA MET A 9 -5.06 16.95 55.92
C MET A 9 -4.71 18.43 56.07
N THR A 10 -3.43 18.74 56.18
CA THR A 10 -2.95 20.12 56.18
C THR A 10 -2.97 20.71 54.76
N LEU A 11 -3.08 22.04 54.66
CA LEU A 11 -3.04 22.74 53.37
C LEU A 11 -1.77 22.41 52.56
N VAL A 12 -0.64 22.27 53.26
CA VAL A 12 0.67 21.97 52.65
C VAL A 12 0.71 20.55 52.09
N GLU A 13 0.11 19.56 52.78
CA GLU A 13 0.01 18.19 52.26
C GLU A 13 -0.88 18.11 51.02
N VAL A 14 -2.01 18.83 51.00
CA VAL A 14 -2.88 18.88 49.82
C VAL A 14 -2.16 19.54 48.65
N LEU A 15 -1.46 20.66 48.89
CA LEU A 15 -0.70 21.37 47.87
C LEU A 15 0.42 20.49 47.29
N ALA A 16 1.17 19.80 48.16
CA ALA A 16 2.24 18.89 47.74
C ALA A 16 1.67 17.72 46.91
N SER A 17 0.56 17.13 47.34
CA SER A 17 -0.10 16.02 46.64
C SER A 17 -0.59 16.43 45.25
N VAL A 18 -1.24 17.59 45.13
CA VAL A 18 -1.70 18.14 43.84
C VAL A 18 -0.53 18.46 42.92
N THR A 19 0.57 19.00 43.47
CA THR A 19 1.77 19.33 42.68
C THR A 19 2.42 18.06 42.11
N ILE A 20 2.60 17.03 42.93
CA ILE A 20 3.14 15.73 42.48
C ILE A 20 2.23 15.11 41.41
N LEU A 21 0.92 15.12 41.64
CA LEU A 21 -0.06 14.61 40.68
C LEU A 21 0.01 15.39 39.34
N ALA A 22 0.16 16.72 39.39
CA ALA A 22 0.26 17.54 38.19
C ALA A 22 1.53 17.23 37.37
N VAL A 23 2.68 17.05 38.02
CA VAL A 23 3.92 16.65 37.34
C VAL A 23 3.77 15.29 36.66
N LEU A 24 3.17 14.31 37.35
CA LEU A 24 2.90 12.99 36.77
C LEU A 24 1.92 13.07 35.59
N ALA A 25 0.84 13.84 35.73
CA ALA A 25 -0.14 14.04 34.68
C ALA A 25 0.49 14.68 33.42
N LEU A 26 1.27 15.74 33.58
CA LEU A 26 1.99 16.39 32.47
C LEU A 26 2.98 15.42 31.78
N GLY A 27 3.67 14.60 32.57
CA GLY A 27 4.52 13.54 32.06
C GLY A 27 3.75 12.57 31.15
N MET A 28 2.60 12.07 31.59
CA MET A 28 1.75 11.17 30.79
C MET A 28 1.17 11.86 29.53
N LEU A 29 0.71 13.11 29.66
CA LEU A 29 0.18 13.88 28.52
C LEU A 29 1.22 14.06 27.40
N SER A 30 2.52 14.14 27.73
CA SER A 30 3.59 14.28 26.73
C SER A 30 3.72 13.07 25.78
N ILE A 31 3.27 11.89 26.20
CA ILE A 31 3.37 10.63 25.42
C ILE A 31 2.15 10.45 24.52
N PHE A 32 1.01 11.04 24.90
CA PHE A 32 -0.27 10.86 24.21
C PHE A 32 -0.24 11.20 22.71
N PRO A 33 0.38 12.30 22.25
CA PRO A 33 0.46 12.60 20.82
C PRO A 33 1.19 11.50 20.02
N LYS A 34 2.25 10.92 20.59
CA LYS A 34 3.02 9.84 19.95
C LYS A 34 2.19 8.57 19.83
N ALA A 35 1.48 8.20 20.91
CA ALA A 35 0.60 7.04 20.92
C ALA A 35 -0.55 7.20 19.90
N LEU A 36 -1.18 8.37 19.85
CA LEU A 36 -2.22 8.67 18.87
C LEU A 36 -1.70 8.59 17.43
N SER A 37 -0.52 9.15 17.15
CA SER A 37 0.11 9.07 15.83
C SER A 37 0.37 7.62 15.42
N PHE A 38 0.85 6.79 16.35
CA PHE A 38 1.09 5.37 16.10
C PHE A 38 -0.20 4.59 15.82
N THR A 39 -1.27 4.85 16.57
CA THR A 39 -2.59 4.24 16.32
C THR A 39 -3.12 4.63 14.95
N LYS A 40 -3.02 5.92 14.57
CA LYS A 40 -3.44 6.39 13.23
C LYS A 40 -2.63 5.71 12.12
N ALA A 41 -1.31 5.63 12.25
CA ALA A 41 -0.45 4.96 11.28
C ALA A 41 -0.80 3.47 11.15
N SER A 42 -1.10 2.79 12.26
CA SER A 42 -1.52 1.39 12.26
C SER A 42 -2.87 1.18 11.58
N GLN A 43 -3.84 2.06 11.84
CA GLN A 43 -5.14 2.04 11.17
C GLN A 43 -4.98 2.21 9.65
N LEU A 44 -4.20 3.21 9.22
CA LEU A 44 -3.93 3.44 7.79
C LEU A 44 -3.25 2.24 7.15
N LYS A 45 -2.31 1.59 7.85
CA LYS A 45 -1.65 0.37 7.35
C LYS A 45 -2.62 -0.79 7.14
N THR A 46 -3.57 -1.00 8.06
CA THR A 46 -4.63 -2.02 7.87
C THR A 46 -5.49 -1.71 6.66
N VAL A 47 -5.88 -0.45 6.47
CA VAL A 47 -6.65 -0.03 5.29
C VAL A 47 -5.84 -0.26 4.00
N ALA A 48 -4.56 0.12 3.99
CA ALA A 48 -3.65 -0.08 2.86
C ALA A 48 -3.48 -1.56 2.49
N ILE A 49 -3.33 -2.45 3.47
CA ILE A 49 -3.27 -3.91 3.25
C ILE A 49 -4.55 -4.42 2.59
N ASN A 50 -5.73 -4.00 3.07
CA ASN A 50 -7.00 -4.44 2.50
C ASN A 50 -7.21 -3.91 1.09
N LEU A 51 -6.81 -2.66 0.82
CA LEU A 51 -6.80 -2.10 -0.54
C LEU A 51 -5.88 -2.88 -1.47
N ALA A 52 -4.64 -3.14 -1.06
CA ALA A 52 -3.68 -3.90 -1.87
C ALA A 52 -4.19 -5.31 -2.18
N ARG A 53 -4.77 -6.01 -1.18
CA ARG A 53 -5.39 -7.34 -1.39
C ARG A 53 -6.58 -7.27 -2.34
N GLY A 54 -7.46 -6.29 -2.15
CA GLY A 54 -8.61 -6.06 -3.04
C GLY A 54 -8.17 -5.78 -4.47
N ALA A 55 -7.08 -5.02 -4.64
CA ALA A 55 -6.49 -4.73 -5.95
C ALA A 55 -5.94 -5.98 -6.62
N LEU A 56 -5.16 -6.78 -5.91
CA LEU A 56 -4.66 -8.07 -6.42
C LEU A 56 -5.80 -9.03 -6.76
N GLN A 57 -6.84 -9.10 -5.93
CA GLN A 57 -8.02 -9.93 -6.20
C GLN A 57 -8.80 -9.45 -7.44
N TYR A 58 -8.92 -8.14 -7.63
CA TYR A 58 -9.54 -7.57 -8.81
C TYR A 58 -8.70 -7.85 -10.07
N MET A 59 -7.39 -7.65 -10.02
CA MET A 59 -6.46 -7.98 -11.12
C MET A 59 -6.54 -9.46 -11.51
N ASN A 60 -6.64 -10.34 -10.52
CA ASN A 60 -6.76 -11.76 -10.79
C ASN A 60 -8.01 -12.06 -11.65
N LYS A 61 -9.10 -11.30 -11.54
CA LYS A 61 -10.34 -11.51 -12.31
C LYS A 61 -10.33 -10.89 -13.72
N GLN A 62 -9.28 -10.18 -14.09
CA GLN A 62 -9.20 -9.56 -15.41
C GLN A 62 -8.71 -10.57 -16.45
N ASP A 63 -8.88 -10.19 -17.72
CA ASP A 63 -8.40 -10.93 -18.88
C ASP A 63 -6.87 -11.05 -18.83
N TYR A 64 -6.39 -12.29 -18.76
CA TYR A 64 -4.96 -12.58 -18.64
C TYR A 64 -4.18 -12.16 -19.89
N ASP A 65 -4.73 -12.37 -21.09
CA ASP A 65 -4.05 -12.11 -22.35
C ASP A 65 -3.92 -10.59 -22.59
N LEU A 66 -4.96 -9.82 -22.24
CA LEU A 66 -4.88 -8.35 -22.26
C LEU A 66 -3.83 -7.81 -21.28
N LEU A 67 -3.78 -8.33 -20.05
CA LEU A 67 -2.81 -7.88 -19.05
C LEU A 67 -1.38 -8.28 -19.40
N THR A 68 -1.16 -9.48 -19.95
CA THR A 68 0.16 -9.91 -20.41
C THR A 68 0.62 -9.12 -21.63
N GLY A 69 -0.26 -8.85 -22.59
CA GLY A 69 0.02 -7.97 -23.72
C GLY A 69 0.38 -6.55 -23.27
N TYR A 70 -0.31 -6.02 -22.24
CA TYR A 70 0.03 -4.71 -21.64
C TYR A 70 1.41 -4.72 -20.99
N ARG A 71 1.74 -5.77 -20.23
CA ARG A 71 3.10 -5.97 -19.69
C ARG A 71 4.14 -6.03 -20.81
N ASP A 72 3.90 -6.80 -21.86
CA ASP A 72 4.86 -7.01 -22.94
C ASP A 72 5.14 -5.73 -23.74
N ALA A 73 4.12 -4.87 -23.88
CA ALA A 73 4.28 -3.53 -24.45
C ALA A 73 5.25 -2.64 -23.66
N ALA A 74 5.51 -2.94 -22.37
CA ALA A 74 6.49 -2.23 -21.55
C ALA A 74 7.95 -2.67 -21.82
N GLY A 75 8.19 -3.66 -22.69
CA GLY A 75 9.51 -3.99 -23.22
C GLY A 75 10.50 -4.48 -22.15
N GLY A 76 10.07 -5.38 -21.28
CA GLY A 76 10.90 -5.96 -20.20
C GLY A 76 11.02 -5.07 -18.95
N ARG A 77 10.34 -3.92 -18.92
CA ARG A 77 10.20 -3.09 -17.72
C ARG A 77 8.89 -3.42 -17.01
N PRO A 78 8.77 -3.19 -15.68
CA PRO A 78 7.49 -3.27 -15.01
C PRO A 78 6.49 -2.29 -15.64
N ALA A 79 5.35 -2.79 -16.10
CA ALA A 79 4.27 -1.91 -16.55
C ALA A 79 3.54 -1.38 -15.31
N VAL A 80 3.23 -0.08 -15.27
CA VAL A 80 2.64 0.56 -14.10
C VAL A 80 1.23 1.03 -14.41
N LEU A 81 0.30 0.81 -13.49
CA LEU A 81 -0.98 1.52 -13.48
C LEU A 81 -1.04 2.41 -12.25
N SER A 82 -1.44 3.65 -12.49
CA SER A 82 -1.55 4.67 -11.46
C SER A 82 -2.66 5.64 -11.84
N GLY A 83 -3.51 5.99 -10.88
CA GLY A 83 -4.57 6.98 -11.07
C GLY A 83 -5.69 6.55 -12.03
N ALA A 84 -6.79 7.30 -12.03
CA ALA A 84 -7.97 7.01 -12.83
C ALA A 84 -7.72 7.10 -14.35
N GLU A 85 -6.70 7.86 -14.78
CA GLU A 85 -6.34 7.97 -16.20
C GLU A 85 -6.00 6.61 -16.83
N SER A 86 -5.45 5.71 -16.02
CA SER A 86 -5.08 4.35 -16.45
C SER A 86 -6.31 3.47 -16.74
N CYS A 87 -7.49 3.82 -16.21
CA CYS A 87 -8.71 3.04 -16.34
C CYS A 87 -9.46 3.27 -17.66
N THR A 88 -9.18 4.37 -18.34
CA THR A 88 -9.83 4.74 -19.62
C THR A 88 -8.87 4.76 -20.80
N ALA A 89 -7.56 4.67 -20.52
CA ALA A 89 -6.53 4.61 -21.55
C ALA A 89 -6.72 3.37 -22.43
N GLN A 90 -6.80 3.59 -23.74
CA GLN A 90 -6.75 2.51 -24.71
C GLN A 90 -5.30 2.01 -24.85
N GLN A 91 -5.12 0.70 -24.73
CA GLN A 91 -3.83 0.05 -24.88
C GLN A 91 -3.82 -0.72 -26.19
N THR A 92 -2.75 -0.56 -26.95
CA THR A 92 -2.51 -1.39 -28.13
C THR A 92 -1.61 -2.54 -27.71
N VAL A 93 -2.17 -3.74 -27.71
CA VAL A 93 -1.49 -4.98 -27.30
C VAL A 93 -1.43 -5.95 -28.47
N LEU A 94 -0.46 -6.84 -28.46
CA LEU A 94 -0.36 -7.93 -29.43
C LEU A 94 -1.03 -9.17 -28.84
N LEU A 95 -2.16 -9.58 -29.41
CA LEU A 95 -2.88 -10.81 -29.05
C LEU A 95 -2.85 -11.73 -30.26
N ASP A 96 -2.31 -12.94 -30.11
CA ASP A 96 -2.21 -13.94 -31.19
C ASP A 96 -1.62 -13.39 -32.51
N GLY A 97 -0.60 -12.53 -32.41
CA GLY A 97 0.05 -11.91 -33.56
C GLY A 97 -0.75 -10.79 -34.24
N LYS A 98 -1.89 -10.36 -33.66
CA LYS A 98 -2.68 -9.22 -34.12
C LYS A 98 -2.60 -8.06 -33.13
N SER A 99 -2.43 -6.85 -33.65
CA SER A 99 -2.56 -5.64 -32.84
C SER A 99 -4.03 -5.37 -32.53
N VAL A 100 -4.36 -5.36 -31.25
CA VAL A 100 -5.70 -5.04 -30.74
C VAL A 100 -5.59 -3.80 -29.87
N THR A 101 -6.40 -2.80 -30.17
CA THR A 101 -6.53 -1.59 -29.35
C THR A 101 -7.81 -1.70 -28.52
N SER A 102 -7.67 -1.80 -27.20
CA SER A 102 -8.78 -1.98 -26.27
C SER A 102 -8.48 -1.28 -24.94
N PRO A 103 -9.49 -0.82 -24.17
CA PRO A 103 -9.28 -0.54 -22.76
C PRO A 103 -8.77 -1.80 -22.04
N LEU A 104 -7.86 -1.61 -21.07
CA LEU A 104 -7.32 -2.69 -20.26
C LEU A 104 -8.36 -3.29 -19.30
N PHE A 105 -9.36 -2.50 -18.94
CA PHE A 105 -10.42 -2.88 -18.01
C PHE A 105 -11.79 -2.75 -18.68
N PRO A 106 -12.67 -3.77 -18.56
CA PRO A 106 -14.00 -3.71 -19.14
C PRO A 106 -14.91 -2.68 -18.45
N ASN A 107 -14.63 -2.37 -17.17
CA ASN A 107 -15.40 -1.42 -16.39
C ASN A 107 -14.48 -0.35 -15.76
N ALA A 108 -14.46 0.83 -16.36
CA ALA A 108 -13.62 1.95 -15.92
C ALA A 108 -13.97 2.43 -14.50
N ASP A 109 -15.23 2.37 -14.08
CA ASP A 109 -15.64 2.77 -12.72
C ASP A 109 -15.06 1.83 -11.66
N SER A 110 -15.00 0.53 -11.95
CA SER A 110 -14.47 -0.48 -11.04
C SER A 110 -12.95 -0.35 -10.89
N CYS A 111 -12.24 -0.11 -11.99
CA CYS A 111 -10.83 0.25 -11.97
C CYS A 111 -10.59 1.58 -11.22
N THR A 112 -11.43 2.59 -11.45
CA THR A 112 -11.29 3.90 -10.80
C THR A 112 -11.47 3.78 -9.29
N LYS A 113 -12.47 3.01 -8.83
CA LYS A 113 -12.66 2.72 -7.40
C LYS A 113 -11.48 1.97 -6.78
N LEU A 114 -10.68 1.26 -7.59
CA LEU A 114 -9.50 0.55 -7.14
C LEU A 114 -8.29 1.46 -7.00
N LEU A 115 -8.00 2.28 -8.02
CA LEU A 115 -6.83 3.15 -8.07
C LEU A 115 -7.05 4.47 -7.31
N GLU A 116 -8.30 4.92 -7.22
CA GLU A 116 -8.73 6.13 -6.52
C GLU A 116 -9.88 5.88 -5.53
N PRO A 117 -9.67 5.03 -4.51
CA PRO A 117 -10.74 4.64 -3.59
C PRO A 117 -11.19 5.81 -2.71
N THR A 118 -12.46 5.75 -2.27
CA THR A 118 -12.98 6.58 -1.18
C THR A 118 -13.23 5.69 0.03
N ILE A 119 -12.52 5.93 1.13
CA ILE A 119 -12.67 5.17 2.39
C ILE A 119 -12.91 6.15 3.52
N ASN A 120 -13.97 5.92 4.31
CA ASN A 120 -14.36 6.78 5.41
C ASN A 120 -14.48 8.26 4.99
N ASN A 121 -15.11 8.52 3.84
CA ASN A 121 -15.27 9.85 3.24
C ASN A 121 -13.96 10.55 2.83
N THR A 122 -12.82 9.88 2.93
CA THR A 122 -11.53 10.36 2.42
C THR A 122 -11.26 9.72 1.07
N MET A 123 -11.00 10.55 0.08
CA MET A 123 -10.75 10.15 -1.31
C MET A 123 -9.25 10.17 -1.59
N TYR A 124 -8.71 9.05 -2.08
CA TYR A 124 -7.27 8.88 -2.30
C TYR A 124 -6.94 8.95 -3.79
N LYS A 125 -6.55 10.12 -4.31
CA LYS A 125 -6.35 10.35 -5.78
C LYS A 125 -4.91 10.56 -6.22
N ASN A 126 -3.98 10.74 -5.28
CA ASN A 126 -2.62 11.15 -5.61
C ASN A 126 -1.71 9.96 -5.90
N LYS A 127 -2.19 9.00 -6.71
CA LYS A 127 -1.46 7.78 -7.08
C LYS A 127 -1.00 6.96 -5.87
N GLN A 128 -1.83 6.98 -4.83
CA GLN A 128 -1.61 6.29 -3.57
C GLN A 128 -1.78 4.78 -3.68
N VAL A 129 -2.39 4.30 -4.76
CA VAL A 129 -2.46 2.90 -5.16
C VAL A 129 -1.74 2.76 -6.49
N LEU A 130 -0.69 1.92 -6.52
CA LEU A 130 0.09 1.59 -7.70
C LEU A 130 0.03 0.08 -7.94
N LEU A 131 -0.15 -0.30 -9.19
CA LEU A 131 -0.04 -1.70 -9.63
C LEU A 131 1.13 -1.83 -10.59
N PHE A 132 2.00 -2.80 -10.35
CA PHE A 132 3.13 -3.13 -11.20
C PHE A 132 2.94 -4.53 -11.79
N PHE A 133 2.98 -4.65 -13.11
CA PHE A 133 3.02 -5.93 -13.81
C PHE A 133 4.47 -6.27 -14.09
N MET A 134 4.96 -7.34 -13.47
CA MET A 134 6.38 -7.68 -13.50
C MET A 134 6.71 -8.51 -14.75
N PRO A 135 7.92 -8.32 -15.33
CA PRO A 135 8.42 -9.20 -16.38
C PRO A 135 8.60 -10.63 -15.84
N LEU A 136 8.47 -11.63 -16.72
CA LEU A 136 8.59 -13.05 -16.35
C LEU A 136 9.98 -13.41 -15.82
N ASP A 137 11.00 -12.71 -16.30
CA ASP A 137 12.41 -12.81 -15.93
C ASP A 137 12.83 -11.68 -14.99
N TRP A 138 11.98 -11.34 -14.02
CA TRP A 138 12.23 -10.26 -13.07
C TRP A 138 13.62 -10.37 -12.42
N THR A 139 14.49 -9.43 -12.78
CA THR A 139 15.83 -9.22 -12.19
C THR A 139 15.86 -8.04 -11.21
N ALA A 140 16.95 -7.89 -10.47
CA ALA A 140 17.21 -6.71 -9.63
C ALA A 140 16.99 -5.35 -10.37
N THR A 141 17.19 -5.30 -11.69
CA THR A 141 16.92 -4.10 -12.49
C THR A 141 15.45 -3.69 -12.47
N ALA A 142 14.53 -4.66 -12.62
CA ALA A 142 13.10 -4.39 -12.54
C ALA A 142 12.69 -3.99 -11.10
N SER A 143 13.33 -4.56 -10.06
CA SER A 143 13.14 -4.11 -8.67
C SER A 143 13.52 -2.63 -8.51
N GLN A 144 14.65 -2.21 -9.08
CA GLN A 144 15.07 -0.81 -9.04
C GLN A 144 14.10 0.12 -9.79
N GLN A 145 13.53 -0.33 -10.92
CA GLN A 145 12.53 0.45 -11.67
C GLN A 145 11.23 0.63 -10.89
N VAL A 146 10.78 -0.38 -10.14
CA VAL A 146 9.64 -0.26 -9.21
C VAL A 146 9.95 0.80 -8.14
N LEU A 147 11.11 0.71 -7.48
CA LEU A 147 11.51 1.67 -6.46
C LEU A 147 11.62 3.10 -6.99
N GLN A 148 12.15 3.27 -8.20
CA GLN A 148 12.24 4.57 -8.86
C GLN A 148 10.85 5.15 -9.16
N SER A 149 9.92 4.32 -9.62
CA SER A 149 8.52 4.72 -9.88
C SER A 149 7.81 5.11 -8.58
N ILE A 150 8.07 4.39 -7.48
CA ILE A 150 7.53 4.76 -6.16
C ILE A 150 8.13 6.11 -5.71
N ARG A 151 9.44 6.31 -5.80
CA ARG A 151 10.09 7.55 -5.37
C ARG A 151 9.68 8.78 -6.18
N SER A 152 9.40 8.62 -7.48
CA SER A 152 8.98 9.75 -8.32
C SER A 152 7.61 10.29 -7.92
N ILE A 153 6.77 9.45 -7.30
CA ILE A 153 5.44 9.82 -6.82
C ILE A 153 5.48 10.14 -5.31
N HIS A 154 6.16 9.31 -4.51
CA HIS A 154 6.25 9.40 -3.06
C HIS A 154 7.68 9.74 -2.62
N SER A 155 8.08 10.99 -2.84
CA SER A 155 9.46 11.47 -2.64
C SER A 155 9.97 11.39 -1.19
N LYS A 156 9.09 11.36 -0.20
CA LYS A 156 9.43 11.32 1.24
C LYS A 156 9.61 9.91 1.79
N THR A 157 9.15 8.89 1.07
CA THR A 157 9.13 7.51 1.52
C THR A 157 10.53 6.90 1.58
N ASP A 158 10.87 6.28 2.71
CA ASP A 158 12.08 5.46 2.83
C ASP A 158 11.87 4.10 2.13
N THR A 159 12.46 3.98 0.96
CA THR A 159 12.45 2.75 0.16
C THR A 159 13.38 1.65 0.65
N GLY A 160 14.18 1.85 1.71
CA GLY A 160 15.14 0.85 2.17
C GLY A 160 14.48 -0.47 2.57
N GLU A 161 13.34 -0.40 3.26
CA GLU A 161 12.55 -1.58 3.62
C GLU A 161 11.82 -2.19 2.42
N LEU A 162 11.32 -1.35 1.50
CA LEU A 162 10.72 -1.81 0.25
C LEU A 162 11.72 -2.57 -0.63
N ALA A 163 12.98 -2.11 -0.67
CA ALA A 163 14.05 -2.77 -1.40
C ALA A 163 14.33 -4.18 -0.85
N LYS A 164 14.33 -4.34 0.49
CA LYS A 164 14.48 -5.66 1.13
C LYS A 164 13.28 -6.57 0.82
N GLN A 165 12.07 -6.02 0.87
CA GLN A 165 10.86 -6.77 0.53
C GLN A 165 10.89 -7.25 -0.92
N LEU A 166 11.22 -6.37 -1.88
CA LEU A 166 11.37 -6.74 -3.29
C LEU A 166 12.43 -7.82 -3.49
N ALA A 167 13.61 -7.68 -2.88
CA ALA A 167 14.67 -8.68 -2.95
C ALA A 167 14.24 -10.04 -2.38
N SER A 168 13.37 -10.07 -1.36
CA SER A 168 12.79 -11.32 -0.84
C SER A 168 11.70 -11.93 -1.73
N MET A 169 11.14 -11.14 -2.64
CA MET A 169 10.11 -11.55 -3.60
C MET A 169 10.69 -11.99 -4.95
N GLU A 170 11.95 -11.64 -5.24
CA GLU A 170 12.70 -12.09 -6.42
C GLU A 170 12.79 -13.62 -6.39
N HIS A 171 12.24 -14.27 -7.42
CA HIS A 171 12.36 -15.73 -7.60
C HIS A 171 13.56 -16.03 -8.49
N ALA A 172 14.20 -17.18 -8.27
CA ALA A 172 15.03 -17.79 -9.30
C ALA A 172 14.17 -18.03 -10.56
N PRO A 173 14.73 -17.96 -11.78
CA PRO A 173 13.98 -18.14 -13.02
C PRO A 173 13.14 -19.42 -12.95
N VAL A 174 11.82 -19.24 -13.07
CA VAL A 174 10.83 -20.30 -12.88
C VAL A 174 10.98 -21.32 -14.02
N GLN A 175 11.35 -22.56 -13.67
CA GLN A 175 11.36 -23.73 -14.56
C GLN A 175 9.97 -24.39 -14.72
N SER A 176 8.90 -23.80 -14.18
CA SER A 176 7.56 -24.39 -14.26
C SER A 176 6.83 -23.99 -15.56
N ALA A 177 6.15 -24.97 -16.14
CA ALA A 177 5.60 -24.96 -17.49
C ALA A 177 4.36 -24.08 -17.69
N GLN A 178 4.04 -23.13 -16.80
CA GLN A 178 2.82 -22.32 -16.89
C GLN A 178 3.08 -20.85 -16.50
N PRO A 179 2.93 -19.89 -17.43
CA PRO A 179 3.21 -18.49 -17.14
C PRO A 179 2.09 -17.91 -16.25
N THR A 180 2.45 -17.46 -15.05
CA THR A 180 1.60 -16.58 -14.25
C THR A 180 2.14 -15.16 -14.39
N LEU A 181 1.24 -14.20 -14.54
CA LEU A 181 1.60 -12.79 -14.58
C LEU A 181 1.74 -12.31 -13.14
N GLU A 182 2.96 -12.00 -12.72
CA GLU A 182 3.21 -11.47 -11.39
C GLU A 182 2.80 -10.00 -11.30
N VAL A 183 2.03 -9.66 -10.26
CA VAL A 183 1.54 -8.31 -10.02
C VAL A 183 1.93 -7.87 -8.62
N LEU A 184 2.52 -6.69 -8.50
CA LEU A 184 2.76 -6.05 -7.21
C LEU A 184 1.74 -4.94 -6.99
N ALA A 185 1.10 -4.92 -5.82
CA ALA A 185 0.25 -3.84 -5.38
C ALA A 185 0.96 -3.06 -4.29
N TYR A 186 1.23 -1.78 -4.55
CA TYR A 186 1.80 -0.86 -3.58
C TYR A 186 0.76 0.19 -3.20
N VAL A 187 0.55 0.37 -1.90
CA VAL A 187 -0.44 1.30 -1.35
C VAL A 187 0.17 2.15 -0.25
N ASP A 188 0.18 3.47 -0.44
CA ASP A 188 0.61 4.44 0.56
C ASP A 188 -0.45 5.52 0.79
N LEU A 189 -1.12 5.43 1.94
CA LEU A 189 -2.20 6.34 2.30
C LEU A 189 -1.71 7.59 3.05
N ASN A 190 -0.40 7.68 3.37
CA ASN A 190 0.18 8.81 4.10
C ASN A 190 1.47 9.30 3.44
N LEU A 191 1.32 10.13 2.41
CA LEU A 191 2.42 10.66 1.60
C LEU A 191 3.40 11.57 2.37
N ASP A 192 3.01 12.03 3.56
CA ASP A 192 3.85 12.87 4.41
C ASP A 192 4.73 12.07 5.39
N ASP A 193 4.48 10.77 5.53
CA ASP A 193 5.29 9.90 6.36
C ASP A 193 6.56 9.45 5.63
N LYS A 194 7.61 9.19 6.42
CA LYS A 194 8.82 8.53 5.92
C LYS A 194 8.66 7.02 5.88
N GLN A 195 7.72 6.48 6.66
CA GLN A 195 7.44 5.05 6.67
C GLN A 195 6.94 4.62 5.29
N PRO A 196 7.42 3.48 4.77
CA PRO A 196 6.90 2.96 3.51
C PRO A 196 5.45 2.51 3.65
N GLY A 197 4.69 2.79 2.60
CA GLY A 197 3.43 2.10 2.33
C GLY A 197 3.57 0.58 2.27
N VAL A 198 2.45 -0.07 1.99
CA VAL A 198 2.31 -1.53 1.95
C VAL A 198 2.61 -2.02 0.54
N LEU A 199 3.49 -3.01 0.40
CA LEU A 199 3.75 -3.71 -0.85
C LEU A 199 3.33 -5.18 -0.72
N LEU A 200 2.45 -5.65 -1.60
CA LEU A 200 2.02 -7.05 -1.68
C LEU A 200 2.27 -7.61 -3.07
N LYS A 201 2.67 -8.88 -3.13
CA LYS A 201 2.78 -9.67 -4.37
C LYS A 201 1.54 -10.53 -4.56
N GLY A 202 1.07 -10.62 -5.80
CA GLY A 202 0.05 -11.56 -6.26
C GLY A 202 0.38 -12.07 -7.66
N GLY A 203 -0.48 -12.95 -8.18
CA GLY A 203 -0.36 -13.50 -9.53
C GLY A 203 -1.72 -13.56 -10.21
N VAL A 204 -1.72 -13.33 -11.52
CA VAL A 204 -2.85 -13.58 -12.41
C VAL A 204 -2.53 -14.86 -13.18
N ALA A 205 -3.40 -15.86 -13.06
CA ALA A 205 -3.29 -17.11 -13.78
C ALA A 205 -4.12 -17.05 -15.06
N HIS A 206 -3.64 -17.72 -16.11
CA HIS A 206 -4.40 -17.91 -17.34
C HIS A 206 -5.73 -18.65 -17.06
N GLU A 207 -6.80 -18.29 -17.76
CA GLU A 207 -8.15 -18.81 -17.51
C GLU A 207 -8.27 -20.33 -17.62
N SER A 208 -7.47 -20.95 -18.49
CA SER A 208 -7.35 -22.41 -18.61
C SER A 208 -6.86 -23.14 -17.35
N LEU A 209 -6.39 -22.41 -16.33
CA LEU A 209 -5.89 -22.94 -15.06
C LEU A 209 -6.86 -22.70 -13.89
N ARG A 210 -8.06 -22.17 -14.16
CA ARG A 210 -9.12 -21.86 -13.18
C ARG A 210 -10.31 -22.80 -13.31
#